data_AF-A0A9N9UIC6-F1
#
_entry.id   AF-A0A9N9UIC6-F1
#
_cell.length_a   1.000
_cell.length_b   1.000
_cell.length_c   1.000
_cell.angle_alpha   90.00
_cell.angle_beta   90.00
_cell.angle_gamma   90.00
#
_symmetry.space_group_name_H-M   'P 1'
#
loop_
_entity.id
_entity.type
_entity.pdbx_description
1 polymer ?
#
loop_
_entity_poly.entity_id
_entity_poly.type
_entity_poly.pdbx_seq_one_letter_code
_entity_poly.pdbx_strand_id
1 'polypeptide(L)'
;MRIGLVQFSPVAGKTVRNIKQVDRILRESAVGQLDMLVLPEMAFSGYYFASAQDIEPYLEPTSSGHSTLWAQRVAKQLRCFVTVGYPERTTTSPVRRYSSCVVVSDTGEVVANYRKSSLYFQDETWAEEGEGFFAGEMQKLGQVAIGICMDLNPYQFRAAWSEFEFARHVVRHKARLVLMPLAWVTVQDPAEFDKGAGDPDKATLDYWIRRFEPVAGGNGIHGGEETVVVLANRCGREADNLYAGTSCVLGFGGGEPHIYAVASRSSVGLVVADTSP
;
A
#
# COMPACT_ATOMS: atom_id res chain seq x y z
N MET A 1 -16.37 4.76 -6.69
CA MET A 1 -15.08 4.55 -7.39
C MET A 1 -14.78 3.06 -7.39
N ARG A 2 -14.38 2.48 -8.53
CA ARG A 2 -13.99 1.06 -8.61
C ARG A 2 -12.48 0.90 -8.39
N ILE A 3 -12.11 0.28 -7.28
CA ILE A 3 -10.73 0.17 -6.79
C ILE A 3 -10.31 -1.29 -6.78
N GLY A 4 -9.24 -1.62 -7.51
CA GLY A 4 -8.61 -2.93 -7.50
C GLY A 4 -7.40 -2.98 -6.56
N LEU A 5 -7.27 -4.05 -5.78
CA LEU A 5 -6.12 -4.33 -4.92
C LEU A 5 -5.52 -5.67 -5.32
N VAL A 6 -4.24 -5.67 -5.67
CA VAL A 6 -3.52 -6.93 -5.93
C VAL A 6 -2.95 -7.43 -4.61
N GLN A 7 -3.46 -8.57 -4.15
CA GLN A 7 -2.86 -9.30 -3.05
C GLN A 7 -2.10 -10.50 -3.60
N PHE A 8 -0.81 -10.59 -3.32
CA PHE A 8 0.01 -11.74 -3.70
C PHE A 8 1.22 -11.90 -2.80
N SER A 9 1.94 -13.00 -3.00
CA SER A 9 3.17 -13.34 -2.27
C SER A 9 4.38 -13.18 -3.18
N PRO A 10 4.96 -11.97 -3.30
CA PRO A 10 6.19 -11.79 -4.05
C PRO A 10 7.34 -12.59 -3.42
N VAL A 11 8.31 -12.95 -4.25
CA VAL A 11 9.49 -13.69 -3.81
C VAL A 11 10.72 -12.80 -3.93
N ALA A 12 11.44 -12.58 -2.82
CA ALA A 12 12.69 -11.83 -2.76
C ALA A 12 13.61 -12.09 -3.95
N GLY A 13 13.98 -11.01 -4.62
CA GLY A 13 14.92 -11.01 -5.73
C GLY A 13 14.45 -11.70 -7.01
N LYS A 14 13.17 -12.11 -7.10
CA LYS A 14 12.59 -12.73 -8.31
C LYS A 14 11.70 -11.75 -9.07
N THR A 15 12.22 -10.57 -9.37
CA THR A 15 11.51 -9.46 -10.05
C THR A 15 10.68 -9.90 -11.25
N VAL A 16 11.29 -10.59 -12.21
CA VAL A 16 10.59 -11.05 -13.43
C VAL A 16 9.45 -12.02 -13.11
N ARG A 17 9.63 -12.90 -12.12
CA ARG A 17 8.58 -13.82 -11.67
C ARG A 17 7.42 -13.05 -11.03
N ASN A 18 7.73 -12.09 -10.17
CA ASN A 18 6.73 -11.31 -9.44
C ASN A 18 5.88 -10.48 -10.40
N ILE A 19 6.50 -9.82 -11.39
CA ILE A 19 5.80 -9.09 -12.46
C ILE A 19 4.86 -10.03 -13.23
N LYS A 20 5.37 -11.18 -13.69
CA LYS A 20 4.56 -12.18 -14.42
C LYS A 20 3.37 -12.69 -13.60
N GLN A 21 3.55 -12.83 -12.29
CA GLN A 21 2.47 -13.24 -11.39
C GLN A 21 1.35 -12.21 -11.35
N VAL A 22 1.68 -10.92 -11.22
CA VAL A 22 0.68 -9.85 -11.22
C VAL A 22 0.02 -9.72 -12.60
N ASP A 23 0.79 -9.76 -13.69
CA ASP A 23 0.22 -9.77 -15.05
C ASP A 23 -0.78 -10.92 -15.24
N ARG A 24 -0.47 -12.10 -14.70
CA ARG A 24 -1.37 -13.25 -14.72
C ARG A 24 -2.65 -12.99 -13.91
N ILE A 25 -2.52 -12.47 -12.68
CA ILE A 25 -3.67 -12.10 -11.83
C ILE A 25 -4.59 -11.13 -12.58
N LEU A 26 -4.05 -10.06 -13.15
CA LEU A 26 -4.83 -9.07 -13.88
C LEU A 26 -5.50 -9.67 -15.12
N ARG A 27 -4.81 -10.51 -15.88
CA ARG A 27 -5.40 -11.17 -17.06
C ARG A 27 -6.55 -12.12 -16.70
N GLU A 28 -6.46 -12.81 -15.57
CA GLU A 28 -7.43 -13.84 -15.15
C GLU A 28 -8.63 -13.27 -14.38
N SER A 29 -8.50 -12.07 -13.78
CA SER A 29 -9.51 -11.52 -12.85
C SER A 29 -10.71 -10.83 -13.53
N ALA A 30 -10.81 -10.84 -14.86
CA ALA A 30 -11.87 -10.15 -15.62
C ALA A 30 -12.15 -8.73 -15.09
N VAL A 31 -11.07 -7.95 -14.92
CA VAL A 31 -10.91 -6.73 -14.11
C VAL A 31 -12.02 -5.67 -14.30
N GLY A 32 -12.74 -5.70 -15.42
CA GLY A 32 -13.72 -4.69 -15.79
C GLY A 32 -13.07 -3.30 -15.85
N GLN A 33 -13.88 -2.25 -15.74
CA GLN A 33 -13.38 -0.89 -15.62
C GLN A 33 -12.96 -0.59 -14.19
N LEU A 34 -11.70 -0.20 -13.98
CA LEU A 34 -11.22 0.32 -12.71
C LEU A 34 -10.96 1.82 -12.84
N ASP A 35 -11.14 2.54 -11.74
CA ASP A 35 -10.63 3.91 -11.61
C ASP A 35 -9.21 3.88 -11.02
N MET A 36 -8.90 2.87 -10.20
CA MET A 36 -7.61 2.72 -9.54
C MET A 36 -7.20 1.26 -9.31
N LEU A 37 -5.89 0.99 -9.42
CA LEU A 37 -5.25 -0.28 -9.07
C LEU A 37 -4.09 -0.03 -8.10
N VAL A 38 -4.09 -0.70 -6.94
CA VAL A 38 -3.06 -0.54 -5.91
C VAL A 38 -2.34 -1.87 -5.68
N LEU A 39 -1.01 -1.82 -5.74
CA LEU A 39 -0.14 -2.95 -5.44
C LEU A 39 0.52 -2.79 -4.05
N PRO A 40 1.01 -3.88 -3.46
CA PRO A 40 1.66 -3.84 -2.15
C PRO A 40 3.00 -3.08 -2.13
N GLU A 41 3.50 -2.87 -0.91
CA GLU A 41 4.86 -2.39 -0.68
C GLU A 41 5.88 -3.34 -1.32
N MET A 42 6.89 -2.80 -1.99
CA MET A 42 7.99 -3.55 -2.58
C MET A 42 7.52 -4.70 -3.50
N ALA A 43 6.48 -4.43 -4.30
CA ALA A 43 5.68 -5.44 -5.00
C ALA A 43 6.53 -6.39 -5.85
N PHE A 44 7.49 -5.87 -6.62
CA PHE A 44 8.25 -6.72 -7.53
C PHE A 44 9.59 -7.20 -6.96
N SER A 45 10.17 -6.56 -5.95
CA SER A 45 11.44 -6.98 -5.36
C SER A 45 11.29 -8.08 -4.31
N GLY A 46 10.14 -8.20 -3.66
CA GLY A 46 10.06 -8.78 -2.31
C GLY A 46 10.51 -7.76 -1.26
N TYR A 47 10.42 -8.09 0.03
CA TYR A 47 10.58 -7.12 1.12
C TYR A 47 11.81 -7.37 1.99
N TYR A 48 12.11 -8.63 2.30
CA TYR A 48 13.20 -8.98 3.21
C TYR A 48 14.59 -8.86 2.54
N PHE A 49 15.35 -7.83 2.92
CA PHE A 49 16.75 -7.62 2.53
C PHE A 49 17.62 -7.32 3.76
N ALA A 50 18.62 -8.14 4.01
CA ALA A 50 19.40 -8.06 5.26
C ALA A 50 20.39 -6.89 5.29
N SER A 51 20.69 -6.27 4.15
CA SER A 51 21.65 -5.18 4.06
C SER A 51 21.45 -4.31 2.81
N ALA A 52 22.10 -3.14 2.80
CA ALA A 52 22.24 -2.29 1.63
C ALA A 52 22.85 -3.01 0.41
N GLN A 53 23.76 -3.97 0.62
CA GLN A 53 24.36 -4.78 -0.44
C GLN A 53 23.36 -5.75 -1.05
N ASP A 54 22.47 -6.33 -0.23
CA ASP A 54 21.49 -7.32 -0.70
C ASP A 54 20.38 -6.70 -1.55
N ILE A 55 19.97 -5.46 -1.23
CA ILE A 55 18.95 -4.74 -2.03
C ILE A 55 19.54 -4.13 -3.30
N GLU A 56 20.84 -3.84 -3.35
CA GLU A 56 21.50 -3.06 -4.41
C GLU A 56 21.11 -3.50 -5.85
N PRO A 57 21.04 -4.80 -6.19
CA PRO A 57 20.67 -5.24 -7.55
C PRO A 57 19.21 -4.99 -7.94
N TYR A 58 18.35 -4.67 -6.96
CA TYR A 58 16.91 -4.51 -7.15
C TYR A 58 16.45 -3.06 -7.03
N LEU A 59 17.33 -2.16 -6.60
CA LEU A 59 17.06 -0.73 -6.55
C LEU A 59 16.74 -0.18 -7.93
N GLU A 60 15.74 0.66 -7.99
CA GLU A 60 15.27 1.30 -9.22
C GLU A 60 15.49 2.81 -9.15
N PRO A 61 15.91 3.46 -10.27
CA PRO A 61 15.99 4.91 -10.31
C PRO A 61 14.62 5.54 -10.02
N THR A 62 14.62 6.64 -9.26
CA THR A 62 13.41 7.40 -8.89
C THR A 62 12.46 7.52 -10.07
N SER A 63 11.26 6.95 -9.92
CA SER A 63 10.15 7.06 -10.88
C SER A 63 10.49 6.68 -12.33
N SER A 64 11.47 5.80 -12.56
CA SER A 64 11.88 5.44 -13.93
C SER A 64 12.38 4.00 -14.12
N GLY A 65 12.37 3.18 -13.06
CA GLY A 65 12.66 1.75 -13.16
C GLY A 65 11.51 0.88 -13.69
N HIS A 66 11.72 -0.44 -13.66
CA HIS A 66 10.77 -1.42 -14.19
C HIS A 66 9.38 -1.38 -13.53
N SER A 67 9.28 -1.05 -12.25
CA SER A 67 8.01 -0.91 -11.53
C SER A 67 7.23 0.27 -12.06
N THR A 68 7.91 1.39 -12.33
CA THR A 68 7.28 2.57 -12.93
C THR A 68 6.87 2.31 -14.37
N LEU A 69 7.75 1.72 -15.19
CA LEU A 69 7.43 1.38 -16.58
C LEU A 69 6.27 0.38 -16.67
N TRP A 70 6.22 -0.60 -15.77
CA TRP A 70 5.10 -1.52 -15.65
C TRP A 70 3.81 -0.77 -15.30
N ALA A 71 3.84 0.12 -14.31
CA ALA A 71 2.69 0.92 -13.90
C ALA A 71 2.17 1.81 -15.05
N GLN A 72 3.05 2.47 -15.80
CA GLN A 72 2.69 3.28 -16.97
C GLN A 72 2.02 2.47 -18.07
N ARG A 73 2.52 1.27 -18.36
CA ARG A 73 1.89 0.37 -19.35
C ARG A 73 0.50 -0.05 -18.88
N VAL A 74 0.38 -0.51 -17.64
CA VAL A 74 -0.88 -1.02 -17.07
C VAL A 74 -1.91 0.09 -16.93
N ALA A 75 -1.50 1.28 -16.49
CA ALA A 75 -2.37 2.44 -16.34
C ALA A 75 -3.03 2.82 -17.67
N LYS A 76 -2.25 2.89 -18.76
CA LYS A 76 -2.79 3.15 -20.11
C LYS A 76 -3.68 2.02 -20.62
N GLN A 77 -3.30 0.77 -20.36
CA GLN A 77 -4.05 -0.41 -20.81
C GLN A 77 -5.42 -0.50 -20.13
N LEU A 78 -5.47 -0.26 -18.82
CA LEU A 78 -6.69 -0.35 -18.02
C LEU A 78 -7.44 0.99 -17.91
N ARG A 79 -6.82 2.09 -18.37
CA ARG A 79 -7.33 3.47 -18.27
C ARG A 79 -7.68 3.85 -16.83
N CYS A 80 -6.78 3.54 -15.91
CA CYS A 80 -6.95 3.73 -14.47
C CYS A 80 -5.66 4.22 -13.83
N PHE A 81 -5.76 4.80 -12.63
CA PHE A 81 -4.58 5.12 -11.83
C PHE A 81 -3.92 3.85 -11.32
N VAL A 82 -2.58 3.83 -11.25
CA VAL A 82 -1.84 2.67 -10.74
C VAL A 82 -0.84 3.12 -9.68
N THR A 83 -0.91 2.51 -8.49
CA THR A 83 0.06 2.70 -7.40
C THR A 83 0.89 1.46 -7.20
N VAL A 84 2.22 1.59 -7.18
CA VAL A 84 3.15 0.45 -7.01
C VAL A 84 4.27 0.81 -6.03
N GLY A 85 4.44 -0.02 -5.00
CA GLY A 85 5.58 0.05 -4.09
C GLY A 85 6.86 -0.55 -4.69
N TYR A 86 8.00 0.12 -4.52
CA TYR A 86 9.28 -0.26 -5.11
C TYR A 86 10.49 0.25 -4.30
N PRO A 87 11.66 -0.43 -4.40
CA PRO A 87 12.90 0.04 -3.80
C PRO A 87 13.52 1.15 -4.66
N GLU A 88 13.51 2.38 -4.15
CA GLU A 88 14.01 3.56 -4.85
C GLU A 88 15.52 3.77 -4.59
N ARG A 89 16.24 4.16 -5.65
CA ARG A 89 17.55 4.81 -5.60
C ARG A 89 17.46 6.19 -6.24
N THR A 90 17.95 7.21 -5.55
CA THR A 90 17.96 8.57 -6.12
C THR A 90 18.89 8.68 -7.31
N THR A 91 18.45 9.45 -8.30
CA THR A 91 19.26 9.84 -9.45
C THR A 91 20.16 11.04 -9.15
N THR A 92 19.89 11.76 -8.06
CA THR A 92 20.67 12.91 -7.58
C THR A 92 21.77 12.49 -6.60
N SER A 93 22.81 13.32 -6.48
CA SER A 93 23.87 13.15 -5.48
C SER A 93 23.53 13.92 -4.18
N PRO A 94 23.78 13.36 -2.98
CA PRO A 94 24.27 12.01 -2.73
C PRO A 94 23.21 10.95 -3.09
N VAL A 95 23.67 9.77 -3.50
CA VAL A 95 22.80 8.62 -3.76
C VAL A 95 22.21 8.15 -2.43
N ARG A 96 20.87 8.05 -2.39
CA ARG A 96 20.06 7.63 -1.25
C ARG A 96 19.16 6.46 -1.66
N ARG A 97 18.67 5.69 -0.68
CA ARG A 97 17.79 4.54 -0.89
C ARG A 97 16.51 4.68 -0.07
N TYR A 98 15.35 4.34 -0.64
CA TYR A 98 14.06 4.50 0.05
C TYR A 98 13.10 3.35 -0.27
N SER A 99 12.28 2.93 0.70
CA SER A 99 11.03 2.22 0.41
C SER A 99 10.01 3.24 -0.09
N SER A 100 9.57 3.10 -1.33
CA SER A 100 8.80 4.14 -2.02
C SER A 100 7.59 3.58 -2.73
N CYS A 101 6.66 4.44 -3.14
CA CYS A 101 5.65 4.09 -4.13
C CYS A 101 5.47 5.21 -5.15
N VAL A 102 5.29 4.81 -6.41
CA VAL A 102 4.85 5.72 -7.47
C VAL A 102 3.34 5.64 -7.66
N VAL A 103 2.73 6.77 -7.99
CA VAL A 103 1.36 6.83 -8.52
C VAL A 103 1.42 7.31 -9.95
N VAL A 104 0.80 6.55 -10.85
CA VAL A 104 0.74 6.81 -12.28
C VAL A 104 -0.71 7.06 -12.68
N SER A 105 -0.96 8.13 -13.43
CA SER A 105 -2.29 8.48 -13.93
C SER A 105 -2.79 7.52 -15.00
N ASP A 106 -4.07 7.61 -15.32
CA ASP A 106 -4.71 6.85 -16.40
C ASP A 106 -4.16 7.19 -17.81
N THR A 107 -3.42 8.29 -17.97
CA THR A 107 -2.67 8.64 -19.19
C THR A 107 -1.25 8.07 -19.20
N GLY A 108 -0.80 7.49 -18.08
CA GLY A 108 0.53 6.92 -17.90
C GLY A 108 1.60 7.93 -17.48
N GLU A 109 1.21 9.08 -16.93
CA GLU A 109 2.12 10.06 -16.35
C GLU A 109 2.35 9.77 -14.87
N VAL A 110 3.59 9.92 -14.39
CA VAL A 110 3.88 9.83 -12.95
C VAL A 110 3.35 11.10 -12.29
N VAL A 111 2.37 10.96 -11.40
CA VAL A 111 1.72 12.08 -10.71
C VAL A 111 2.15 12.19 -9.24
N ALA A 112 2.75 11.15 -8.67
CA ALA A 112 3.39 11.22 -7.36
C ALA A 112 4.50 10.17 -7.21
N ASN A 113 5.50 10.51 -6.39
CA ASN A 113 6.47 9.57 -5.82
C ASN A 113 6.53 9.84 -4.32
N TYR A 114 6.17 8.85 -3.51
CA TYR A 114 6.17 8.95 -2.06
C TYR A 114 7.23 8.03 -1.48
N ARG A 115 7.96 8.50 -0.46
CA ARG A 115 8.97 7.75 0.29
C ARG A 115 8.46 7.53 1.71
N LYS A 116 8.49 6.29 2.17
CA LYS A 116 8.05 5.85 3.50
C LYS A 116 8.68 6.73 4.58
N SER A 117 7.85 7.27 5.47
CA SER A 117 8.30 8.27 6.46
C SER A 117 8.72 7.65 7.79
N SER A 118 8.16 6.50 8.14
CA SER A 118 8.50 5.72 9.33
C SER A 118 8.99 4.35 8.90
N LEU A 119 10.25 4.02 9.23
CA LEU A 119 10.85 2.73 8.87
C LEU A 119 10.45 1.63 9.85
N TYR A 120 10.25 0.42 9.31
CA TYR A 120 10.24 -0.80 10.10
C TYR A 120 11.67 -1.33 10.22
N PHE A 121 11.95 -2.20 11.19
CA PHE A 121 13.31 -2.72 11.43
C PHE A 121 13.96 -3.32 10.16
N GLN A 122 13.15 -3.88 9.26
CA GLN A 122 13.64 -4.48 8.02
C GLN A 122 14.06 -3.43 6.99
N ASP A 123 13.43 -2.25 7.02
CA ASP A 123 13.78 -1.13 6.14
C ASP A 123 15.08 -0.45 6.62
N GLU A 124 15.29 -0.37 7.93
CA GLU A 124 16.47 0.26 8.56
C GLU A 124 17.81 -0.38 8.13
N THR A 125 17.79 -1.62 7.62
CA THR A 125 19.01 -2.30 7.14
C THR A 125 19.54 -1.73 5.82
N TRP A 126 18.72 -0.99 5.07
CA TRP A 126 19.06 -0.57 3.70
C TRP A 126 18.50 0.78 3.24
N ALA A 127 17.42 1.28 3.84
CA ALA A 127 16.69 2.46 3.42
C ALA A 127 16.83 3.63 4.40
N GLU A 128 16.55 4.84 3.92
CA GLU A 128 16.44 6.07 4.71
C GLU A 128 14.96 6.49 4.83
N GLU A 129 14.63 7.32 5.82
CA GLU A 129 13.30 7.92 5.97
C GLU A 129 13.04 8.99 4.89
N GLY A 130 11.80 9.04 4.41
CA GLY A 130 11.30 10.12 3.57
C GLY A 130 11.10 11.45 4.32
N GLU A 131 10.68 12.48 3.58
CA GLU A 131 10.56 13.86 4.08
C GLU A 131 9.27 14.13 4.88
N GLY A 132 8.45 13.10 5.08
CA GLY A 132 7.14 13.18 5.74
C GLY A 132 6.00 12.68 4.85
N PHE A 133 4.81 12.53 5.44
CA PHE A 133 3.65 11.96 4.75
C PHE A 133 3.21 12.79 3.55
N PHE A 134 2.85 12.12 2.46
CA PHE A 134 2.36 12.80 1.26
C PHE A 134 0.90 13.24 1.43
N ALA A 135 0.58 14.45 0.96
CA ALA A 135 -0.78 14.87 0.64
C ALA A 135 -0.76 15.76 -0.60
N GLY A 136 -1.68 15.53 -1.54
CA GLY A 136 -1.77 16.31 -2.77
C GLY A 136 -3.08 16.09 -3.51
N GLU A 137 -3.52 17.09 -4.26
CA GLU A 137 -4.66 16.94 -5.16
C GLU A 137 -4.22 16.24 -6.44
N MET A 138 -4.97 15.20 -6.83
CA MET A 138 -4.76 14.47 -8.06
C MET A 138 -6.01 14.59 -8.94
N GLN A 139 -5.81 14.88 -10.23
CA GLN A 139 -6.91 14.97 -11.17
C GLN A 139 -7.78 13.69 -11.11
N LYS A 140 -9.11 13.83 -11.08
CA LYS A 140 -10.11 12.75 -10.95
C LYS A 140 -10.17 12.03 -9.59
N LEU A 141 -9.09 11.98 -8.81
CA LEU A 141 -9.09 11.34 -7.48
C LEU A 141 -9.34 12.33 -6.33
N GLY A 142 -9.16 13.63 -6.58
CA GLY A 142 -9.31 14.67 -5.56
C GLY A 142 -8.11 14.69 -4.61
N GLN A 143 -8.34 15.07 -3.36
CA GLN A 143 -7.30 15.15 -2.35
C GLN A 143 -6.88 13.75 -1.87
N VAL A 144 -5.63 13.38 -2.13
CA VAL A 144 -5.05 12.08 -1.80
C VAL A 144 -4.00 12.21 -0.70
N ALA A 145 -3.97 11.27 0.23
CA ALA A 145 -2.86 11.04 1.15
C ALA A 145 -2.23 9.66 0.91
N ILE A 146 -0.92 9.54 1.09
CA ILE A 146 -0.19 8.29 0.87
C ILE A 146 0.68 7.99 2.09
N GLY A 147 0.61 6.74 2.56
CA GLY A 147 1.46 6.18 3.61
C GLY A 147 1.84 4.75 3.22
N ILE A 148 2.99 4.26 3.68
CA ILE A 148 3.46 2.91 3.41
C ILE A 148 3.63 2.19 4.75
N CYS A 149 2.88 1.10 4.92
CA CYS A 149 3.02 0.15 6.02
C CYS A 149 3.20 0.81 7.40
N MET A 150 4.43 0.81 7.91
CA MET A 150 4.83 1.33 9.22
C MET A 150 4.48 2.81 9.45
N ASP A 151 4.20 3.59 8.40
CA ASP A 151 3.65 4.95 8.54
C ASP A 151 2.36 5.02 9.36
N LEU A 152 1.61 3.91 9.44
CA LEU A 152 0.40 3.84 10.25
C LEU A 152 0.69 3.66 11.75
N ASN A 153 1.84 3.09 12.11
CA ASN A 153 2.20 2.83 13.51
C ASN A 153 2.67 4.10 14.23
N PRO A 154 2.63 4.14 15.56
CA PRO A 154 3.35 5.15 16.32
C PRO A 154 4.83 5.13 15.94
N TYR A 155 5.44 6.29 15.78
CA TYR A 155 6.83 6.41 15.31
C TYR A 155 7.78 5.52 16.12
N GLN A 156 8.53 4.65 15.42
CA GLN A 156 9.45 3.63 15.96
C GLN A 156 8.84 2.69 17.03
N PHE A 157 7.52 2.56 17.08
CA PHE A 157 6.78 1.91 18.18
C PHE A 157 7.03 2.54 19.56
N ARG A 158 7.46 3.80 19.60
CA ARG A 158 7.80 4.55 20.82
C ARG A 158 6.87 5.73 21.10
N ALA A 159 6.35 6.36 20.04
CA ALA A 159 5.36 7.42 20.20
C ALA A 159 4.08 6.89 20.88
N ALA A 160 3.33 7.77 21.52
CA ALA A 160 2.11 7.38 22.19
C ALA A 160 1.06 6.90 21.18
N TRP A 161 0.27 5.89 21.54
CA TRP A 161 -0.82 5.37 20.70
C TRP A 161 -1.76 6.49 20.19
N SER A 162 -2.02 7.48 21.05
CA SER A 162 -2.91 8.62 20.78
C SER A 162 -2.37 9.66 19.79
N GLU A 163 -1.12 9.53 19.33
CA GLU A 163 -0.54 10.48 18.38
C GLU A 163 -1.18 10.35 17.00
N PHE A 164 -1.49 9.12 16.55
CA PHE A 164 -2.18 8.86 15.28
C PHE A 164 -1.62 9.68 14.10
N GLU A 165 -0.30 9.73 13.97
CA GLU A 165 0.44 10.70 13.18
C GLU A 165 -0.06 10.77 11.73
N PHE A 166 -0.18 9.60 11.08
CA PHE A 166 -0.68 9.51 9.70
C PHE A 166 -2.17 9.81 9.58
N ALA A 167 -3.02 9.29 10.48
CA ALA A 167 -4.46 9.58 10.44
C ALA A 167 -4.77 11.07 10.70
N ARG A 168 -4.01 11.74 11.57
CA ARG A 168 -4.11 13.20 11.75
C ARG A 168 -3.63 13.96 10.52
N HIS A 169 -2.63 13.45 9.80
CA HIS A 169 -2.21 14.02 8.52
C HIS A 169 -3.31 13.91 7.46
N VAL A 170 -4.01 12.78 7.38
CA VAL A 170 -5.20 12.57 6.53
C VAL A 170 -6.29 13.60 6.85
N VAL A 171 -6.62 13.79 8.13
CA VAL A 171 -7.62 14.78 8.59
C VAL A 171 -7.18 16.21 8.26
N ARG A 172 -5.93 16.57 8.59
CA ARG A 172 -5.38 17.93 8.40
C ARG A 172 -5.44 18.37 6.94
N HIS A 173 -5.10 17.47 6.03
CA HIS A 173 -5.09 17.75 4.60
C HIS A 173 -6.43 17.46 3.93
N LYS A 174 -7.43 17.02 4.69
CA LYS A 174 -8.75 16.64 4.17
C LYS A 174 -8.63 15.64 3.02
N ALA A 175 -7.86 14.58 3.18
CA ALA A 175 -7.78 13.57 2.12
C ALA A 175 -9.12 12.83 1.98
N ARG A 176 -9.60 12.68 0.74
CA ARG A 176 -10.77 11.86 0.38
C ARG A 176 -10.39 10.42 0.10
N LEU A 177 -9.16 10.22 -0.35
CA LEU A 177 -8.60 8.92 -0.69
C LEU A 177 -7.26 8.75 0.01
N VAL A 178 -7.09 7.62 0.69
CA VAL A 178 -5.83 7.22 1.33
C VAL A 178 -5.32 5.97 0.64
N LEU A 179 -4.06 6.01 0.20
CA LEU A 179 -3.41 4.90 -0.47
C LEU A 179 -2.33 4.33 0.42
N MET A 180 -2.44 3.04 0.73
CA MET A 180 -1.45 2.35 1.53
C MET A 180 -1.00 1.03 0.90
N PRO A 181 0.14 1.03 0.18
CA PRO A 181 0.90 -0.18 -0.10
C PRO A 181 1.51 -0.72 1.21
N LEU A 182 1.32 -2.02 1.48
CA LEU A 182 1.76 -2.63 2.74
C LEU A 182 2.58 -3.91 2.53
N ALA A 183 3.54 -4.14 3.42
CA ALA A 183 4.15 -5.43 3.70
C ALA A 183 3.99 -5.78 5.19
N TRP A 184 2.75 -5.82 5.65
CA TRP A 184 2.39 -5.94 7.06
C TRP A 184 2.39 -7.41 7.52
N VAL A 185 3.11 -7.68 8.61
CA VAL A 185 3.22 -9.01 9.22
C VAL A 185 2.06 -9.30 10.17
N THR A 186 1.64 -10.57 10.22
CA THR A 186 0.67 -10.99 11.24
C THR A 186 1.35 -11.11 12.60
N VAL A 187 0.57 -10.88 13.66
CA VAL A 187 0.97 -11.18 15.05
C VAL A 187 0.43 -12.53 15.51
N GLN A 188 -0.33 -13.23 14.68
CA GLN A 188 -0.88 -14.55 15.00
C GLN A 188 0.22 -15.62 14.95
N ASP A 189 0.08 -16.64 15.80
CA ASP A 189 0.88 -17.85 15.68
C ASP A 189 0.69 -18.50 14.30
N PRO A 190 1.76 -18.96 13.63
CA PRO A 190 1.68 -19.60 12.32
C PRO A 190 0.64 -20.72 12.20
N ALA A 191 0.48 -21.56 13.22
CA ALA A 191 -0.47 -22.68 13.18
C ALA A 191 -1.92 -22.18 13.27
N GLU A 192 -2.18 -21.13 14.04
CA GLU A 192 -3.50 -20.48 14.10
C GLU A 192 -3.79 -19.69 12.81
N PHE A 193 -2.77 -19.06 12.24
CA PHE A 193 -2.89 -18.35 10.97
C PHE A 193 -3.36 -19.29 9.86
N ASP A 194 -2.73 -20.46 9.74
CA ASP A 194 -2.99 -21.42 8.66
C ASP A 194 -4.40 -22.05 8.76
N LYS A 195 -4.94 -22.22 9.98
CA LYS A 195 -6.32 -22.70 10.19
C LYS A 195 -7.38 -21.76 9.61
N GLY A 196 -7.10 -20.46 9.58
CA GLY A 196 -8.02 -19.40 9.14
C GLY A 196 -7.75 -18.88 7.73
N ALA A 197 -7.09 -19.64 6.85
CA ALA A 197 -6.62 -19.15 5.54
C ALA A 197 -7.71 -18.56 4.62
N GLY A 198 -8.97 -18.99 4.81
CA GLY A 198 -10.15 -18.47 4.09
C GLY A 198 -10.69 -17.13 4.62
N ASP A 199 -10.29 -16.74 5.83
CA ASP A 199 -10.76 -15.53 6.52
C ASP A 199 -9.70 -14.42 6.50
N PRO A 200 -10.10 -13.14 6.62
CA PRO A 200 -9.15 -12.08 6.92
C PRO A 200 -8.46 -12.30 8.28
N ASP A 201 -7.27 -11.73 8.45
CA ASP A 201 -6.63 -11.55 9.75
C ASP A 201 -7.37 -10.44 10.50
N LYS A 202 -8.37 -10.85 11.30
CA LYS A 202 -9.24 -9.93 12.05
C LYS A 202 -8.45 -9.02 13.00
N ALA A 203 -7.43 -9.55 13.67
CA ALA A 203 -6.62 -8.76 14.60
C ALA A 203 -5.89 -7.62 13.86
N THR A 204 -5.34 -7.93 12.68
CA THR A 204 -4.69 -6.93 11.82
C THR A 204 -5.70 -5.91 11.27
N LEU A 205 -6.87 -6.37 10.82
CA LEU A 205 -7.93 -5.50 10.30
C LEU A 205 -8.44 -4.52 11.38
N ASP A 206 -8.75 -5.03 12.58
CA ASP A 206 -9.20 -4.23 13.71
C ASP A 206 -8.12 -3.21 14.13
N TYR A 207 -6.85 -3.62 14.09
CA TYR A 207 -5.73 -2.72 14.36
C TYR A 207 -5.69 -1.56 13.35
N TRP A 208 -5.78 -1.84 12.05
CA TRP A 208 -5.77 -0.80 11.02
C TRP A 208 -6.95 0.16 11.18
N ILE A 209 -8.16 -0.36 11.40
CA ILE A 209 -9.35 0.46 11.67
C ILE A 209 -9.10 1.41 12.85
N ARG A 210 -8.57 0.91 13.97
CA ARG A 210 -8.29 1.73 15.16
C ARG A 210 -7.22 2.79 14.93
N ARG A 211 -6.23 2.53 14.05
CA ARG A 211 -5.22 3.54 13.71
C ARG A 211 -5.78 4.69 12.88
N PHE A 212 -6.96 4.52 12.26
CA PHE A 212 -7.71 5.58 11.58
C PHE A 212 -8.80 6.22 12.44
N GLU A 213 -8.81 6.01 13.76
CA GLU A 213 -9.80 6.61 14.67
C GLU A 213 -10.01 8.12 14.48
N PRO A 214 -8.97 8.98 14.28
CA PRO A 214 -9.20 10.39 14.01
C PRO A 214 -9.97 10.69 12.71
N VAL A 215 -9.85 9.81 11.71
CA VAL A 215 -10.61 9.91 10.45
C VAL A 215 -12.07 9.55 10.69
N ALA A 216 -12.33 8.51 11.50
CA ALA A 216 -13.69 8.07 11.85
C ALA A 216 -14.47 9.11 12.68
N GLY A 217 -13.81 9.76 13.65
CA GLY A 217 -14.42 10.73 14.56
C GLY A 217 -14.55 12.16 14.01
N GLY A 218 -13.90 12.46 12.89
CA GLY A 218 -14.03 13.75 12.22
C GLY A 218 -15.32 13.81 11.43
N ASN A 219 -16.45 14.18 12.06
CA ASN A 219 -17.77 14.37 11.43
C ASN A 219 -17.64 15.00 10.04
N GLY A 220 -17.63 14.17 8.99
CA GLY A 220 -17.37 14.57 7.62
C GLY A 220 -16.21 15.55 7.48
N ILE A 221 -14.97 15.06 7.40
CA ILE A 221 -13.82 15.84 6.87
C ILE A 221 -14.21 16.60 5.59
N HIS A 222 -15.20 16.05 4.86
CA HIS A 222 -15.84 16.54 3.65
C HIS A 222 -17.34 16.84 3.79
N GLY A 223 -17.82 17.35 4.92
CA GLY A 223 -19.23 17.77 5.06
C GLY A 223 -20.25 16.63 4.91
N GLY A 224 -19.86 15.41 5.25
CA GLY A 224 -20.70 14.20 5.22
C GLY A 224 -20.22 13.12 4.23
N GLU A 225 -19.24 13.41 3.38
CA GLU A 225 -18.67 12.41 2.47
C GLU A 225 -17.56 11.59 3.16
N GLU A 226 -17.47 10.31 2.79
CA GLU A 226 -16.50 9.38 3.36
C GLU A 226 -15.07 9.65 2.88
N THR A 227 -14.10 9.45 3.77
CA THR A 227 -12.72 9.18 3.38
C THR A 227 -12.57 7.69 3.10
N VAL A 228 -12.16 7.35 1.87
CA VAL A 228 -11.88 5.98 1.45
C VAL A 228 -10.42 5.64 1.73
N VAL A 229 -10.17 4.56 2.46
CA VAL A 229 -8.83 4.07 2.80
C VAL A 229 -8.58 2.74 2.09
N VAL A 230 -7.52 2.69 1.27
CA VAL A 230 -7.14 1.53 0.46
C VAL A 230 -5.87 0.92 1.03
N LEU A 231 -5.96 -0.29 1.58
CA LEU A 231 -4.88 -1.02 2.23
C LEU A 231 -4.53 -2.24 1.38
N ALA A 232 -3.50 -2.13 0.53
CA ALA A 232 -3.04 -3.20 -0.35
C ALA A 232 -1.85 -3.91 0.28
N ASN A 233 -2.09 -5.03 0.95
CA ASN A 233 -1.06 -5.80 1.63
C ASN A 233 -0.64 -7.03 0.84
N ARG A 234 0.64 -7.39 0.93
CA ARG A 234 1.10 -8.69 0.45
C ARG A 234 0.62 -9.81 1.38
N CYS A 235 0.63 -11.03 0.87
CA CYS A 235 0.42 -12.25 1.66
C CYS A 235 1.65 -13.16 1.57
N GLY A 236 1.57 -14.33 2.21
CA GLY A 236 2.58 -15.37 2.14
C GLY A 236 3.72 -15.18 3.14
N ARG A 237 4.85 -15.84 2.87
CA ARG A 237 6.01 -15.90 3.78
C ARG A 237 7.28 -15.49 3.06
N GLU A 238 8.18 -14.84 3.79
CA GLU A 238 9.52 -14.49 3.31
C GLU A 238 10.49 -14.46 4.49
N ALA A 239 11.54 -15.27 4.45
CA ALA A 239 12.35 -15.59 5.63
C ALA A 239 11.43 -15.98 6.81
N ASP A 240 11.60 -15.35 7.96
CA ASP A 240 10.79 -15.62 9.17
C ASP A 240 9.50 -14.78 9.24
N ASN A 241 9.26 -13.90 8.26
CA ASN A 241 8.07 -13.05 8.23
C ASN A 241 6.88 -13.79 7.60
N LEU A 242 5.76 -13.78 8.30
CA LEU A 242 4.45 -14.18 7.80
C LEU A 242 3.58 -12.94 7.59
N TYR A 243 3.18 -12.66 6.36
CA TYR A 243 2.41 -11.46 6.01
C TYR A 243 0.91 -11.71 6.15
N ALA A 244 0.20 -10.70 6.67
CA ALA A 244 -1.19 -10.81 7.08
C ALA A 244 -2.19 -10.88 5.90
N GLY A 245 -1.77 -10.61 4.66
CA GLY A 245 -2.70 -10.44 3.55
C GLY A 245 -3.79 -9.44 3.93
N THR A 246 -5.05 -9.84 3.83
CA THR A 246 -6.19 -9.05 4.35
C THR A 246 -6.33 -7.68 3.67
N SER A 247 -5.89 -7.56 2.42
CA SER A 247 -6.05 -6.34 1.63
C SER A 247 -7.51 -5.89 1.64
N CYS A 248 -7.77 -4.61 1.90
CA CYS A 248 -9.12 -4.12 2.09
C CYS A 248 -9.32 -2.67 1.66
N VAL A 249 -10.59 -2.32 1.46
CA VAL A 249 -11.04 -0.94 1.24
C VAL A 249 -12.05 -0.59 2.31
N LEU A 250 -11.76 0.48 3.04
CA LEU A 250 -12.56 0.97 4.16
C LEU A 250 -13.13 2.35 3.83
N GLY A 251 -14.34 2.65 4.30
CA GLY A 251 -14.97 3.96 4.28
C GLY A 251 -15.15 4.51 5.69
N PHE A 252 -14.83 5.80 5.87
CA PHE A 252 -15.00 6.51 7.14
C PHE A 252 -15.81 7.79 6.93
N GLY A 253 -17.05 7.83 7.42
CA GLY A 253 -18.01 8.93 7.20
C GLY A 253 -18.65 9.55 8.45
N GLY A 254 -18.14 9.25 9.65
CA GLY A 254 -18.77 9.63 10.92
C GLY A 254 -19.68 8.52 11.45
N GLY A 255 -19.08 7.53 12.10
CA GLY A 255 -19.76 6.32 12.59
C GLY A 255 -18.85 5.09 12.53
N GLU A 256 -19.47 3.90 12.51
CA GLU A 256 -18.77 2.64 12.26
C GLU A 256 -18.16 2.63 10.86
N PRO A 257 -16.94 2.08 10.69
CA PRO A 257 -16.29 2.01 9.39
C PRO A 257 -17.03 1.06 8.45
N HIS A 258 -17.20 1.47 7.19
CA HIS A 258 -17.73 0.62 6.15
C HIS A 258 -16.59 -0.23 5.54
N ILE A 259 -16.77 -1.54 5.41
CA ILE A 259 -15.82 -2.43 4.72
C ILE A 259 -16.36 -2.73 3.33
N TYR A 260 -15.88 -2.02 2.32
CA TYR A 260 -16.33 -2.20 0.93
C TYR A 260 -15.83 -3.51 0.30
N ALA A 261 -14.61 -3.91 0.65
CA ALA A 261 -14.05 -5.19 0.25
C ALA A 261 -12.93 -5.61 1.21
N VAL A 262 -12.76 -6.92 1.38
CA VAL A 262 -11.68 -7.50 2.19
C VAL A 262 -11.26 -8.85 1.62
N ALA A 263 -9.95 -9.02 1.44
CA ALA A 263 -9.34 -10.29 1.05
C ALA A 263 -9.24 -11.24 2.25
N SER A 264 -9.16 -12.55 2.00
CA SER A 264 -8.66 -13.44 3.04
C SER A 264 -7.17 -13.17 3.32
N ARG A 265 -6.66 -13.66 4.46
CA ARG A 265 -5.24 -13.51 4.85
C ARG A 265 -4.25 -14.21 3.91
N SER A 266 -4.70 -15.22 3.17
CA SER A 266 -3.82 -16.08 2.36
C SER A 266 -4.14 -16.08 0.86
N SER A 267 -5.25 -15.47 0.44
CA SER A 267 -5.66 -15.48 -0.96
C SER A 267 -4.69 -14.70 -1.85
N VAL A 268 -4.45 -15.22 -3.05
CA VAL A 268 -3.70 -14.55 -4.11
C VAL A 268 -4.67 -14.17 -5.20
N GLY A 269 -4.77 -12.90 -5.55
CA GLY A 269 -5.71 -12.45 -6.56
C GLY A 269 -5.93 -10.94 -6.56
N LEU A 270 -6.93 -10.53 -7.34
CA LEU A 270 -7.43 -9.17 -7.37
C LEU A 270 -8.69 -9.09 -6.49
N VAL A 271 -8.70 -8.16 -5.54
CA VAL A 271 -9.91 -7.75 -4.82
C VAL A 271 -10.41 -6.46 -5.44
N VAL A 272 -11.72 -6.35 -5.68
CA VAL A 272 -12.33 -5.15 -6.26
C VAL A 272 -13.38 -4.61 -5.30
N ALA A 273 -13.29 -3.33 -4.97
CA ALA A 273 -14.30 -2.59 -4.23
C ALA A 273 -15.00 -1.60 -5.17
N ASP A 274 -16.30 -1.40 -4.99
CA ASP A 274 -17.03 -0.29 -5.58
C ASP A 274 -17.51 0.63 -4.46
N THR A 275 -16.94 1.84 -4.39
CA THR A 275 -17.24 2.86 -3.40
C THR A 275 -18.18 3.95 -3.93
N SER A 276 -18.87 3.67 -5.02
CA SER A 276 -19.90 4.57 -5.53
C SER A 276 -21.09 4.58 -4.57
N PRO A 277 -21.76 5.73 -4.35
CA PRO A 277 -22.93 5.83 -3.48
C PRO A 277 -24.10 4.92 -3.90
#